data_AF-A0A956CJD8-F1
#
_entry.id   AF-A0A956CJD8-F1
#
_cell.length_a   1.000
_cell.length_b   1.000
_cell.length_c   1.000
_cell.angle_alpha   90.00
_cell.angle_beta   90.00
_cell.angle_gamma   90.00
#
_symmetry.space_group_name_H-M   'P 1'
#
loop_
_entity.id
_entity.type
_entity.pdbx_description
1 polymer ?
#
loop_
_entity_poly.entity_id
_entity_poly.type
_entity_poly.pdbx_seq_one_letter_code
_entity_poly.pdbx_strand_id
1 'polypeptide(L)'
;MRARALLLLSIGGALLPAAPAAALEPGSIGDEPVRVDITDASSVIYNVDNRDSKPNQVSTRANDDWGLWYNRLNIQGSWGKWNAGLRLDNAWFYRSPYPEQIALDLVNERPASPGALSAPVYFRQKFQEAGEELSNRYINWLYPAKYYVGYSTRDVEITAGDFYAQLGRGFVLSVRKQDELSSDTTVRGARVTGRVDASDVKLRLTGLGGAMNPLRIDEASGRYLGVTSDVASNELAIAEAGMPRAVDTDFLDATPTYAPDRIVAGQIEIAPKGVRFGTQTSFLKRQDPLDADVTRQADTILTGSQSINVADFDGHGDGYLEVAYQSLKNTNPEHPGQSSKVVDPGYAVYASVSLIQLPFSLLIEAKHYRRFFPLSANVNVSRAREFSLVQYSAPPTTEAFWVDTEVNGFNTCVTGGRAKADAHVGKTESVFAWVGRYHTWAESVTNENCDISDQNLNRVWDVATGFEIASQQRKSRANVTVGARVDETDREFVTGFGSTHVFYQESYLRYDIIRYLTGPFSLQLQGWHRRRTENQGGPEEPWWEGQHLTGFDWAPHLSVAFGVEYDTQPQTADTYFNGQVTWKFTTDTSVALFVGQRRGSLRCVGGVCRVFPPFEGARLDAVARF
;
A
#
# COMPACT_ATOMS: atom_id res chain seq x y z
N MET A 1 -19.76 -22.69 27.21
CA MET A 1 -19.62 -23.96 26.46
C MET A 1 -20.31 -24.00 25.08
N ARG A 2 -20.91 -22.92 24.55
CA ARG A 2 -21.52 -22.90 23.20
C ARG A 2 -20.73 -22.14 22.11
N ALA A 3 -19.55 -21.60 22.43
CA ALA A 3 -18.67 -20.90 21.47
C ALA A 3 -17.66 -21.80 20.73
N ARG A 4 -17.54 -23.09 21.11
CA ARG A 4 -16.61 -24.04 20.46
C ARG A 4 -17.13 -24.63 19.14
N ALA A 5 -18.42 -24.51 18.83
CA ALA A 5 -19.02 -25.13 17.65
C ALA A 5 -18.79 -24.34 16.35
N LEU A 6 -18.57 -23.02 16.41
CA LEU A 6 -18.23 -22.20 15.24
C LEU A 6 -16.74 -22.22 14.90
N LEU A 7 -15.86 -22.52 15.87
CA LEU A 7 -14.41 -22.61 15.70
C LEU A 7 -13.96 -23.84 14.88
N LEU A 8 -14.81 -24.87 14.77
CA LEU A 8 -14.50 -26.11 14.04
C LEU A 8 -14.90 -26.06 12.55
N LEU A 9 -15.70 -25.08 12.13
CA LEU A 9 -16.11 -24.95 10.73
C LEU A 9 -15.07 -24.21 9.86
N SER A 10 -14.26 -23.31 10.44
CA SER A 10 -13.24 -22.56 9.69
C SER A 10 -11.91 -23.32 9.54
N ILE A 11 -11.48 -24.07 10.55
CA ILE A 11 -10.22 -24.85 10.50
C ILE A 11 -10.46 -26.30 10.06
N GLY A 12 -11.61 -26.89 10.39
CA GLY A 12 -11.96 -28.26 9.99
C GLY A 12 -12.29 -28.43 8.51
N GLY A 13 -12.77 -27.38 7.84
CA GLY A 13 -13.11 -27.42 6.42
C GLY A 13 -11.89 -27.48 5.49
N ALA A 14 -10.76 -26.89 5.90
CA ALA A 14 -9.54 -26.82 5.08
C ALA A 14 -8.67 -28.08 5.14
N LEU A 15 -8.90 -28.98 6.11
CA LEU A 15 -8.14 -30.23 6.31
C LEU A 15 -8.92 -31.50 5.95
N LEU A 16 -10.19 -31.38 5.55
CA LEU A 16 -10.96 -32.49 5.00
C LEU A 16 -10.72 -32.57 3.48
N PRO A 17 -10.68 -33.78 2.88
CA PRO A 17 -10.58 -33.92 1.43
C PRO A 17 -11.74 -33.14 0.79
N ALA A 18 -11.40 -32.13 0.00
CA ALA A 18 -12.34 -31.23 -0.64
C ALA A 18 -13.41 -32.03 -1.40
N ALA A 19 -14.67 -31.93 -0.94
CA ALA A 19 -15.78 -32.14 -1.85
C ALA A 19 -15.63 -31.13 -3.01
N PRO A 20 -15.97 -31.50 -4.25
CA PRO A 20 -15.84 -30.58 -5.37
C PRO A 20 -16.57 -29.28 -5.04
N ALA A 21 -15.86 -28.15 -5.16
CA ALA A 21 -16.42 -26.82 -5.02
C ALA A 21 -17.52 -26.67 -6.08
N ALA A 22 -18.76 -26.85 -5.65
CA ALA A 22 -19.93 -26.50 -6.42
C ALA A 22 -20.34 -25.13 -5.93
N ALA A 23 -20.28 -24.13 -6.81
CA ALA A 23 -21.01 -22.89 -6.58
C ALA A 23 -22.42 -23.30 -6.17
N LEU A 24 -22.81 -22.98 -4.93
CA LEU A 24 -24.18 -23.25 -4.51
C LEU A 24 -25.05 -22.34 -5.39
N GLU A 25 -25.84 -22.97 -6.25
CA GLU A 25 -27.02 -22.37 -6.85
C GLU A 25 -28.20 -22.70 -5.91
N PRO A 26 -28.43 -21.92 -4.83
CA PRO A 26 -29.43 -22.25 -3.81
C PRO A 26 -30.87 -22.21 -4.32
N GLY A 27 -31.08 -21.89 -5.60
CA GLY A 27 -32.37 -21.80 -6.28
C GLY A 27 -32.47 -20.53 -7.12
N SER A 28 -33.71 -20.10 -7.37
CA SER A 28 -34.04 -18.86 -8.06
C SER A 28 -34.86 -17.93 -7.16
N ILE A 29 -34.72 -16.61 -7.35
CA ILE A 29 -35.65 -15.61 -6.80
C ILE A 29 -36.57 -15.20 -7.96
N GLY A 30 -37.78 -15.77 -7.97
CA GLY A 30 -38.61 -15.76 -9.18
C GLY A 30 -37.99 -16.64 -10.27
N ASP A 31 -37.80 -16.08 -11.47
CA ASP A 31 -37.19 -16.78 -12.61
C ASP A 31 -35.68 -16.52 -12.74
N GLU A 32 -35.10 -15.68 -11.86
CA GLU A 32 -33.69 -15.31 -11.92
C GLU A 32 -32.84 -16.24 -11.04
N PRO A 33 -31.81 -16.90 -11.59
CA PRO A 33 -30.94 -17.78 -10.81
C PRO A 33 -30.13 -16.97 -9.79
N VAL A 34 -29.96 -17.53 -8.59
CA VAL A 34 -29.10 -16.96 -7.56
C VAL A 34 -27.75 -17.65 -7.62
N ARG A 35 -26.69 -16.86 -7.73
CA ARG A 35 -25.31 -17.33 -7.54
C ARG A 35 -24.79 -16.81 -6.22
N VAL A 36 -24.18 -17.69 -5.43
CA VAL A 36 -23.44 -17.32 -4.21
C VAL A 36 -22.00 -17.79 -4.37
N ASP A 37 -21.04 -16.91 -4.15
CA ASP A 37 -19.63 -17.29 -3.97
C ASP A 37 -19.23 -16.97 -2.52
N ILE A 38 -18.56 -17.92 -1.86
CA ILE A 38 -17.99 -17.73 -0.52
C ILE A 38 -16.48 -17.86 -0.65
N THR A 39 -15.72 -16.92 -0.10
CA THR A 39 -14.26 -16.98 -0.09
C THR A 39 -13.75 -16.73 1.33
N ASP A 40 -13.04 -17.70 1.86
CA ASP A 40 -12.33 -17.62 3.13
C ASP A 40 -10.83 -17.47 2.88
N ALA A 41 -10.23 -16.44 3.47
CA ALA A 41 -8.79 -16.27 3.53
C ALA A 41 -8.36 -16.19 5.00
N SER A 42 -7.62 -17.19 5.46
CA SER A 42 -7.17 -17.33 6.84
C SER A 42 -5.65 -17.29 6.91
N SER A 43 -5.10 -16.50 7.82
CA SER A 43 -3.68 -16.41 8.12
C SER A 43 -3.44 -16.70 9.59
N VAL A 44 -2.56 -17.66 9.89
CA VAL A 44 -2.05 -17.91 11.25
C VAL A 44 -0.58 -17.54 11.26
N ILE A 45 -0.22 -16.54 12.07
CA ILE A 45 1.10 -15.94 12.12
C ILE A 45 1.64 -16.08 13.53
N TYR A 46 2.87 -16.55 13.66
CA TYR A 46 3.65 -16.46 14.89
C TYR A 46 4.95 -15.72 14.58
N ASN A 47 5.15 -14.59 15.26
CA ASN A 47 6.35 -13.75 15.18
C ASN A 47 7.18 -13.98 16.46
N VAL A 48 8.47 -14.24 16.29
CA VAL A 48 9.38 -14.64 17.38
C VAL A 48 10.18 -13.43 17.86
N ASP A 49 11.34 -13.18 17.26
CA ASP A 49 12.21 -12.03 17.51
C ASP A 49 12.67 -11.57 16.14
N ASN A 50 12.22 -10.40 15.72
CA ASN A 50 12.49 -9.89 14.36
C ASN A 50 13.95 -9.39 14.18
N ARG A 51 14.79 -9.53 15.22
CA ARG A 51 16.22 -9.17 15.28
C ARG A 51 16.46 -7.66 15.05
N ASP A 52 15.52 -6.82 15.45
CA ASP A 52 15.62 -5.35 15.43
C ASP A 52 15.78 -4.71 16.81
N SER A 53 15.88 -5.53 17.85
CA SER A 53 15.98 -5.14 19.25
C SER A 53 17.09 -4.12 19.52
N LYS A 54 16.70 -2.95 20.06
CA LYS A 54 17.61 -1.86 20.43
C LYS A 54 17.55 -1.55 21.92
N PRO A 55 18.70 -1.30 22.58
CA PRO A 55 18.71 -0.88 23.98
C PRO A 55 17.85 0.37 24.18
N ASN A 56 17.13 0.42 25.30
CA ASN A 56 16.29 1.57 25.69
C ASN A 56 15.11 1.86 24.74
N GLN A 57 14.83 1.02 23.73
CA GLN A 57 13.70 1.18 22.81
C GLN A 57 12.61 0.13 23.07
N VAL A 58 11.44 0.60 23.53
CA VAL A 58 10.28 -0.27 23.79
C VAL A 58 9.69 -0.85 22.51
N SER A 59 9.59 -0.05 21.45
CA SER A 59 8.90 -0.43 20.21
C SER A 59 9.52 -1.64 19.51
N THR A 60 10.84 -1.84 19.65
CA THR A 60 11.62 -2.96 19.08
C THR A 60 11.54 -4.24 19.93
N ARG A 61 10.79 -4.19 21.05
CA ARG A 61 10.49 -5.35 21.90
C ARG A 61 8.99 -5.63 21.91
N ALA A 62 8.20 -4.56 21.79
CA ALA A 62 6.75 -4.61 21.68
C ALA A 62 6.26 -5.14 20.32
N ASN A 63 7.15 -5.43 19.36
CA ASN A 63 6.87 -6.06 18.06
C ASN A 63 7.32 -7.55 18.01
N ASP A 64 7.76 -8.11 19.14
CA ASP A 64 8.22 -9.49 19.27
C ASP A 64 7.20 -10.37 20.01
N ASP A 65 7.39 -11.69 19.90
CA ASP A 65 6.67 -12.75 20.61
C ASP A 65 5.13 -12.63 20.61
N TRP A 66 4.55 -12.47 19.43
CA TRP A 66 3.11 -12.38 19.24
C TRP A 66 2.59 -13.37 18.22
N GLY A 67 1.31 -13.72 18.37
CA GLY A 67 0.63 -14.69 17.52
C GLY A 67 -0.75 -14.19 17.13
N LEU A 68 -1.08 -14.28 15.84
CA LEU A 68 -2.32 -13.78 15.25
C LEU A 68 -2.99 -14.87 14.41
N TRP A 69 -4.28 -15.08 14.65
CA TRP A 69 -5.20 -15.64 13.65
C TRP A 69 -6.01 -14.51 13.05
N TYR A 70 -5.80 -14.26 11.76
CA TYR A 70 -6.52 -13.28 10.98
C TYR A 70 -7.37 -13.98 9.92
N ASN A 71 -8.67 -13.70 9.88
CA ASN A 71 -9.58 -14.28 8.91
C ASN A 71 -10.33 -13.17 8.16
N ARG A 72 -10.51 -13.41 6.86
CA ARG A 72 -11.35 -12.60 5.97
C ARG A 72 -12.33 -13.52 5.27
N LEU A 73 -13.57 -13.48 5.74
CA LEU A 73 -14.69 -14.19 5.13
C LEU A 73 -15.46 -13.24 4.21
N ASN A 74 -15.49 -13.53 2.92
CA ASN A 74 -16.28 -12.81 1.92
C ASN A 74 -17.46 -13.70 1.48
N ILE A 75 -18.65 -13.12 1.48
CA ILE A 75 -19.87 -13.73 0.97
C ILE A 75 -20.41 -12.76 -0.06
N GLN A 76 -20.57 -13.22 -1.31
CA GLN A 76 -21.17 -12.42 -2.37
C GLN A 76 -22.29 -13.21 -3.03
N GLY A 77 -23.39 -12.51 -3.33
CA GLY A 77 -24.53 -13.06 -4.03
C GLY A 77 -24.94 -12.18 -5.20
N SER A 78 -25.40 -12.79 -6.29
CA SER A 78 -25.98 -12.08 -7.44
C SER A 78 -27.26 -12.75 -7.90
N TRP A 79 -28.26 -11.93 -8.25
CA TRP A 79 -29.54 -12.39 -8.79
C TRP A 79 -30.08 -11.37 -9.80
N GLY A 80 -30.26 -11.80 -11.05
CA GLY A 80 -30.60 -10.91 -12.16
C GLY A 80 -29.64 -9.72 -12.28
N LYS A 81 -30.17 -8.51 -12.07
CA LYS A 81 -29.42 -7.24 -12.13
C LYS A 81 -28.81 -6.80 -10.79
N TRP A 82 -29.09 -7.54 -9.73
CA TRP A 82 -28.68 -7.18 -8.37
C TRP A 82 -27.48 -7.99 -7.92
N ASN A 83 -26.65 -7.37 -7.09
CA ASN A 83 -25.63 -8.06 -6.31
C ASN A 83 -25.60 -7.52 -4.88
N ALA A 84 -25.10 -8.34 -3.98
CA ALA A 84 -24.84 -7.96 -2.60
C ALA A 84 -23.58 -8.67 -2.10
N GLY A 85 -22.87 -8.02 -1.19
CA GLY A 85 -21.68 -8.60 -0.59
C GLY A 85 -21.55 -8.23 0.88
N LEU A 86 -20.94 -9.13 1.64
CA LEU A 86 -20.54 -8.94 3.03
C LEU A 86 -19.12 -9.47 3.20
N ARG A 87 -18.28 -8.70 3.88
CA ARG A 87 -16.97 -9.13 4.35
C ARG A 87 -16.89 -8.98 5.86
N LEU A 88 -16.59 -10.08 6.53
CA LEU A 88 -16.28 -10.11 7.94
C LEU A 88 -14.77 -10.29 8.09
N ASP A 89 -14.14 -9.37 8.81
CA ASP A 89 -12.73 -9.48 9.17
C ASP A 89 -12.67 -9.81 10.67
N ASN A 90 -11.84 -10.79 11.04
CA ASN A 90 -11.52 -11.13 12.42
C ASN A 90 -10.02 -10.99 12.63
N ALA A 91 -9.62 -10.48 13.79
CA ALA A 91 -8.25 -10.63 14.29
C ALA A 91 -8.31 -11.16 15.71
N TRP A 92 -7.68 -12.31 15.93
CA TRP A 92 -7.53 -12.92 17.23
C TRP A 92 -6.06 -13.13 17.54
N PHE A 93 -5.55 -12.36 18.49
CA PHE A 93 -4.22 -12.53 19.02
C PHE A 93 -4.24 -13.60 20.11
N TYR A 94 -3.66 -14.76 19.81
CA TYR A 94 -3.55 -15.87 20.74
C TYR A 94 -2.29 -15.79 21.61
N ARG A 95 -1.38 -14.87 21.28
CA ARG A 95 -0.23 -14.47 22.09
C ARG A 95 0.09 -13.01 21.83
N SER A 96 0.46 -12.29 22.88
CA SER A 96 0.93 -10.91 22.81
C SER A 96 2.01 -10.69 23.87
N PRO A 97 2.97 -9.79 23.64
CA PRO A 97 3.87 -9.33 24.68
C PRO A 97 3.09 -8.58 25.77
N TYR A 98 3.71 -8.46 26.95
CA TYR A 98 3.16 -7.75 28.10
C TYR A 98 4.16 -6.75 28.66
N PRO A 99 3.71 -5.57 29.16
CA PRO A 99 4.59 -4.46 29.53
C PRO A 99 5.66 -4.80 30.57
N GLU A 100 5.34 -5.69 31.52
CA GLU A 100 6.24 -6.11 32.58
C GLU A 100 7.48 -6.81 32.04
N GLN A 101 7.31 -7.73 31.07
CA GLN A 101 8.42 -8.48 30.48
C GLN A 101 9.33 -7.56 29.69
N ILE A 102 8.75 -6.70 28.83
CA ILE A 102 9.52 -5.72 28.05
C ILE A 102 10.34 -4.82 28.98
N ALA A 103 9.74 -4.33 30.05
CA ALA A 103 10.43 -3.48 31.02
C ALA A 103 11.54 -4.21 31.77
N LEU A 104 11.33 -5.48 32.16
CA LEU A 104 12.35 -6.32 32.80
C LEU A 104 13.54 -6.56 31.86
N ASP A 105 13.28 -6.90 30.60
CA ASP A 105 14.33 -7.17 29.61
C ASP A 105 15.18 -5.93 29.38
N LEU A 106 14.54 -4.76 29.20
CA LEU A 106 15.26 -3.49 29.05
C LEU A 106 16.06 -3.09 30.30
N VAL A 107 15.61 -3.45 31.51
CA VAL A 107 16.37 -3.22 32.75
C VAL A 107 17.64 -4.07 32.79
N ASN A 108 17.56 -5.31 32.30
CA ASN A 108 18.70 -6.24 32.28
C ASN A 108 19.78 -5.81 31.28
N GLU A 109 19.37 -5.14 30.20
CA GLU A 109 20.25 -4.65 29.14
C GLU A 109 20.72 -3.20 29.33
N ARG A 110 20.28 -2.52 30.40
CA ARG A 110 20.57 -1.10 30.60
C ARG A 110 22.08 -0.87 30.77
N PRO A 111 22.68 0.10 30.06
CA PRO A 111 24.08 0.43 30.23
C PRO A 111 24.36 1.03 31.62
N ALA A 112 25.43 0.58 32.27
CA ALA A 112 25.89 1.12 33.54
C ALA A 112 26.71 2.41 33.31
N SER A 113 26.02 3.52 33.03
CA SER A 113 26.65 4.83 32.81
C SER A 113 26.46 5.77 34.02
N PRO A 114 27.42 6.67 34.32
CA PRO A 114 27.24 7.71 35.32
C PRO A 114 26.00 8.57 35.00
N GLY A 115 25.07 8.70 35.94
CA GLY A 115 23.80 9.41 35.73
C GLY A 115 22.65 8.55 35.18
N ALA A 116 22.86 7.25 34.92
CA ALA A 116 21.79 6.35 34.54
C ALA A 116 20.75 6.19 35.66
N LEU A 117 19.48 6.07 35.28
CA LEU A 117 18.38 5.84 36.22
C LEU A 117 18.60 4.56 37.03
N SER A 118 18.19 4.56 38.30
CA SER A 118 18.19 3.34 39.12
C SER A 118 17.25 2.29 38.50
N ALA A 119 17.54 1.01 38.72
CA ALA A 119 16.78 -0.08 38.09
C ALA A 119 15.26 0.05 38.33
N PRO A 120 14.79 0.37 39.56
CA PRO A 120 13.36 0.55 39.80
C PRO A 120 12.74 1.76 39.09
N VAL A 121 13.49 2.85 38.92
CA VAL A 121 13.01 4.05 38.21
C VAL A 121 12.95 3.78 36.72
N TYR A 122 14.00 3.18 36.17
CA TYR A 122 14.06 2.78 34.76
C TYR A 122 12.97 1.75 34.42
N PHE A 123 12.74 0.76 35.29
CA PHE A 123 11.66 -0.20 35.14
C PHE A 123 10.30 0.49 35.03
N ARG A 124 9.96 1.37 35.98
CA ARG A 124 8.66 2.07 35.96
C ARG A 124 8.48 2.91 34.70
N GLN A 125 9.54 3.58 34.25
CA GLN A 125 9.52 4.33 33.00
C GLN A 125 9.23 3.41 31.81
N LYS A 126 9.98 2.31 31.66
CA LYS A 126 9.81 1.38 30.54
C LYS A 126 8.52 0.59 30.59
N PHE A 127 8.02 0.30 31.78
CA PHE A 127 6.71 -0.30 31.99
C PHE A 127 5.59 0.61 31.47
N GLN A 128 5.64 1.90 31.81
CA GLN A 128 4.70 2.89 31.28
C GLN A 128 4.81 3.02 29.76
N GLU A 129 6.02 3.21 29.22
CA GLU A 129 6.25 3.29 27.77
C GLU A 129 5.75 2.03 27.02
N ALA A 130 5.97 0.84 27.57
CA ALA A 130 5.51 -0.43 27.00
C ALA A 130 3.99 -0.58 27.05
N GLY A 131 3.36 -0.21 28.15
CA GLY A 131 1.90 -0.19 28.24
C GLY A 131 1.25 0.78 27.26
N GLU A 132 1.84 1.98 27.10
CA GLU A 132 1.38 2.95 26.12
C GLU A 132 1.54 2.43 24.67
N GLU A 133 2.66 1.78 24.34
CA GLU A 133 2.89 1.22 22.99
C GLU A 133 1.98 0.02 22.68
N LEU A 134 1.71 -0.82 23.68
CA LEU A 134 0.83 -1.99 23.53
C LEU A 134 -0.67 -1.64 23.57
N SER A 135 -1.04 -0.46 24.06
CA SER A 135 -2.44 -0.02 24.17
C SER A 135 -3.22 0.00 22.85
N ASN A 136 -2.53 0.04 21.71
CA ASN A 136 -3.16 -0.04 20.39
C ASN A 136 -2.66 -1.20 19.50
N ARG A 137 -2.07 -2.23 20.11
CA ARG A 137 -1.65 -3.46 19.44
C ARG A 137 -2.34 -4.67 20.06
N TYR A 138 -2.39 -5.76 19.29
CA TYR A 138 -2.77 -7.08 19.78
C TYR A 138 -4.16 -7.22 20.40
N ILE A 139 -5.11 -6.37 19.99
CA ILE A 139 -6.48 -6.43 20.49
C ILE A 139 -7.35 -7.28 19.56
N ASN A 140 -8.30 -7.98 20.14
CA ASN A 140 -9.17 -8.91 19.43
C ASN A 140 -10.41 -8.22 18.88
N TRP A 141 -10.76 -8.53 17.63
CA TRP A 141 -11.94 -7.97 16.98
C TRP A 141 -12.60 -8.98 16.04
N LEU A 142 -13.90 -8.79 15.85
CA LEU A 142 -14.68 -9.32 14.73
C LEU A 142 -15.62 -8.20 14.30
N TYR A 143 -15.54 -7.78 13.05
CA TYR A 143 -16.35 -6.65 12.58
C TYR A 143 -16.78 -6.79 11.11
N PRO A 144 -17.92 -6.19 10.71
CA PRO A 144 -18.34 -6.11 9.32
C PRO A 144 -17.49 -5.08 8.56
N ALA A 145 -16.36 -5.55 8.06
CA ALA A 145 -15.37 -4.70 7.39
C ALA A 145 -15.93 -4.06 6.12
N LYS A 146 -16.69 -4.81 5.33
CA LYS A 146 -17.33 -4.29 4.10
C LYS A 146 -18.71 -4.88 3.89
N TYR A 147 -19.62 -4.07 3.37
CA TYR A 147 -20.91 -4.57 2.90
C TYR A 147 -21.45 -3.67 1.80
N TYR A 148 -22.16 -4.25 0.83
CA TYR A 148 -22.80 -3.47 -0.22
C TYR A 148 -24.00 -4.18 -0.83
N VAL A 149 -24.84 -3.39 -1.47
CA VAL A 149 -25.85 -3.82 -2.43
C VAL A 149 -25.67 -3.00 -3.69
N GLY A 150 -25.69 -3.66 -4.84
CA GLY A 150 -25.56 -3.02 -6.14
C GLY A 150 -26.64 -3.44 -7.11
N TYR A 151 -26.89 -2.56 -8.07
CA TYR A 151 -27.76 -2.80 -9.21
C TYR A 151 -27.00 -2.40 -10.47
N SER A 152 -26.89 -3.32 -11.43
CA SER A 152 -26.10 -3.10 -12.64
C SER A 152 -26.91 -3.46 -13.89
N THR A 153 -26.87 -2.55 -14.85
CA THR A 153 -27.42 -2.68 -16.20
C THR A 153 -26.40 -2.12 -17.19
N ARG A 154 -26.71 -2.21 -18.49
CA ARG A 154 -25.89 -1.59 -19.53
C ARG A 154 -25.75 -0.07 -19.33
N ASP A 155 -26.83 0.60 -18.94
CA ASP A 155 -26.91 2.07 -18.94
C ASP A 155 -26.66 2.68 -17.55
N VAL A 156 -26.92 1.93 -16.49
CA VAL A 156 -26.85 2.42 -15.11
C VAL A 156 -26.23 1.37 -14.18
N GLU A 157 -25.28 1.82 -13.36
CA GLU A 157 -24.72 1.10 -12.22
C GLU A 157 -24.95 1.91 -10.94
N ILE A 158 -25.50 1.27 -9.91
CA ILE A 158 -25.72 1.86 -8.59
C ILE A 158 -25.08 0.93 -7.56
N THR A 159 -24.43 1.51 -6.55
CA THR A 159 -23.91 0.78 -5.39
C THR A 159 -24.21 1.57 -4.13
N ALA A 160 -24.77 0.91 -3.13
CA ALA A 160 -24.96 1.43 -1.77
C ALA A 160 -24.18 0.54 -0.79
N GLY A 161 -23.40 1.15 0.11
CA GLY A 161 -22.43 0.48 0.98
C GLY A 161 -20.98 0.78 0.59
N ASP A 162 -20.08 -0.17 0.79
CA ASP A 162 -18.65 -0.06 0.47
C ASP A 162 -18.38 -0.27 -1.02
N PHE A 163 -17.67 0.69 -1.63
CA PHE A 163 -17.19 0.58 -3.00
C PHE A 163 -15.81 1.21 -3.17
N TYR A 164 -15.09 0.72 -4.18
CA TYR A 164 -13.85 1.35 -4.66
C TYR A 164 -14.17 2.42 -5.72
N ALA A 165 -13.31 3.42 -5.82
CA ALA A 165 -13.46 4.50 -6.78
C ALA A 165 -12.10 5.06 -7.19
N GLN A 166 -11.96 5.38 -8.47
CA GLN A 166 -10.80 6.05 -9.02
C GLN A 166 -11.26 7.12 -10.01
N LEU A 167 -10.83 8.36 -9.81
CA LEU A 167 -11.15 9.52 -10.62
C LEU A 167 -9.85 10.26 -10.99
N GLY A 168 -9.74 10.69 -12.26
CA GLY A 168 -8.61 11.51 -12.74
C GLY A 168 -7.24 10.84 -12.56
N ARG A 169 -7.10 9.57 -13.01
CA ARG A 169 -5.93 8.68 -12.84
C ARG A 169 -5.31 8.62 -11.43
N GLY A 170 -6.03 9.08 -10.41
CA GLY A 170 -5.59 9.11 -9.02
C GLY A 170 -5.21 10.49 -8.49
N PHE A 171 -5.24 11.56 -9.30
CA PHE A 171 -5.14 12.94 -8.81
C PHE A 171 -6.32 13.31 -7.91
N VAL A 172 -7.54 13.03 -8.35
CA VAL A 172 -8.77 13.47 -7.67
C VAL A 172 -9.21 12.46 -6.60
N LEU A 173 -9.17 11.17 -6.92
CA LEU A 173 -9.54 10.09 -6.01
C LEU A 173 -8.91 8.77 -6.48
N SER A 174 -8.39 7.99 -5.54
CA SER A 174 -7.87 6.63 -5.76
C SER A 174 -8.03 5.83 -4.46
N VAL A 175 -9.21 5.23 -4.28
CA VAL A 175 -9.47 4.30 -3.17
C VAL A 175 -9.63 2.90 -3.75
N ARG A 176 -8.63 2.06 -3.49
CA ARG A 176 -8.49 0.72 -4.04
C ARG A 176 -7.82 -0.21 -3.03
N LYS A 177 -7.90 -1.50 -3.30
CA LYS A 177 -7.11 -2.53 -2.61
C LYS A 177 -5.70 -2.58 -3.21
N GLN A 178 -4.68 -2.57 -2.37
CA GLN A 178 -3.27 -2.77 -2.69
C GLN A 178 -2.73 -3.85 -1.75
N ASP A 179 -2.81 -5.11 -2.19
CA ASP A 179 -2.44 -6.26 -1.37
C ASP A 179 -0.94 -6.23 -1.01
N GLU A 180 -0.09 -5.73 -1.91
CA GLU A 180 1.35 -5.64 -1.71
C GLU A 180 1.75 -4.68 -0.57
N LEU A 181 0.88 -3.73 -0.24
CA LEU A 181 1.07 -2.74 0.83
C LEU A 181 0.17 -3.01 2.05
N SER A 182 -0.58 -4.12 2.02
CA SER A 182 -1.67 -4.43 2.98
C SER A 182 -2.60 -3.23 3.22
N SER A 183 -2.91 -2.50 2.15
CA SER A 183 -3.79 -1.33 2.18
C SER A 183 -5.10 -1.67 1.50
N ASP A 184 -6.21 -1.36 2.15
CA ASP A 184 -7.52 -1.59 1.58
C ASP A 184 -8.51 -0.53 2.06
N THR A 185 -8.84 0.42 1.19
CA THR A 185 -9.71 1.55 1.52
C THR A 185 -10.89 1.63 0.55
N THR A 186 -12.08 1.86 1.09
CA THR A 186 -13.33 2.06 0.35
C THR A 186 -14.02 3.37 0.74
N VAL A 187 -14.96 3.81 -0.10
CA VAL A 187 -16.00 4.75 0.35
C VAL A 187 -17.21 3.94 0.77
N ARG A 188 -17.70 4.18 1.98
CA ARG A 188 -18.96 3.65 2.49
C ARG A 188 -20.06 4.70 2.30
N GLY A 189 -20.93 4.49 1.33
CA GLY A 189 -21.97 5.45 0.96
C GLY A 189 -22.73 5.04 -0.28
N ALA A 190 -22.90 5.94 -1.25
CA ALA A 190 -23.54 5.63 -2.52
C ALA A 190 -22.67 6.05 -3.73
N ARG A 191 -22.76 5.27 -4.80
CA ARG A 191 -22.17 5.56 -6.11
C ARG A 191 -23.19 5.29 -7.20
N VAL A 192 -23.28 6.19 -8.17
CA VAL A 192 -24.10 6.03 -9.37
C VAL A 192 -23.25 6.35 -10.60
N THR A 193 -23.26 5.44 -11.57
CA THR A 193 -22.66 5.63 -12.89
C THR A 193 -23.74 5.48 -13.96
N GLY A 194 -23.96 6.53 -14.74
CA GLY A 194 -24.81 6.50 -15.93
C GLY A 194 -23.97 6.50 -17.22
N ARG A 195 -24.42 5.77 -18.23
CA ARG A 195 -23.82 5.69 -19.56
C ARG A 195 -24.87 5.98 -20.61
N VAL A 196 -24.54 6.86 -21.55
CA VAL A 196 -25.39 7.20 -22.69
C VAL A 196 -24.55 7.10 -23.95
N ASP A 197 -24.95 6.20 -24.85
CA ASP A 197 -24.38 6.05 -26.18
C ASP A 197 -25.29 6.78 -27.18
N ALA A 198 -24.84 7.89 -27.75
CA ALA A 198 -25.58 8.65 -28.77
C ALA A 198 -24.77 8.69 -30.08
N SER A 199 -25.00 7.69 -30.95
CA SER A 199 -24.34 7.45 -32.25
C SER A 199 -22.81 7.64 -32.23
N ASP A 200 -22.33 8.88 -32.33
CA ASP A 200 -20.91 9.25 -32.45
C ASP A 200 -20.28 9.76 -31.14
N VAL A 201 -21.06 9.89 -30.06
CA VAL A 201 -20.62 10.41 -28.77
C VAL A 201 -21.02 9.46 -27.66
N LYS A 202 -20.04 9.07 -26.83
CA LYS A 202 -20.29 8.34 -25.58
C LYS A 202 -20.16 9.30 -24.41
N LEU A 203 -21.16 9.29 -23.53
CA LEU A 203 -21.18 10.05 -22.28
C LEU A 203 -21.17 9.08 -21.10
N ARG A 204 -20.27 9.32 -20.14
CA ARG A 204 -20.25 8.63 -18.84
C ARG A 204 -20.32 9.67 -17.73
N LEU A 205 -21.31 9.53 -16.85
CA LEU A 205 -21.49 10.36 -15.67
C LEU A 205 -21.33 9.50 -14.44
N THR A 206 -20.48 9.90 -13.50
CA THR A 206 -20.28 9.21 -12.22
C THR A 206 -20.46 10.21 -11.10
N GLY A 207 -21.26 9.87 -10.09
CA GLY A 207 -21.40 10.62 -8.85
C GLY A 207 -21.28 9.68 -7.65
N LEU A 208 -20.60 10.12 -6.60
CA LEU A 208 -20.44 9.35 -5.38
C LEU A 208 -20.39 10.24 -4.15
N GLY A 209 -20.76 9.68 -3.00
CA GLY A 209 -20.57 10.33 -1.71
C GLY A 209 -20.70 9.35 -0.55
N GLY A 210 -20.01 9.64 0.55
CA GLY A 210 -19.98 8.77 1.72
C GLY A 210 -18.84 9.10 2.69
N ALA A 211 -18.54 8.14 3.55
CA ALA A 211 -17.42 8.20 4.50
C ALA A 211 -16.28 7.29 4.04
N MET A 212 -15.05 7.69 4.30
CA MET A 212 -13.88 6.87 4.03
C MET A 212 -13.77 5.72 5.04
N ASN A 213 -13.56 4.51 4.55
CA ASN A 213 -13.50 3.29 5.35
C ASN A 213 -12.22 2.49 5.00
N PRO A 214 -11.09 2.76 5.67
CA PRO A 214 -9.86 1.99 5.52
C PRO A 214 -9.90 0.67 6.32
N LEU A 215 -9.01 -0.25 5.98
CA LEU A 215 -8.73 -1.45 6.78
C LEU A 215 -8.31 -1.05 8.20
N ARG A 216 -8.84 -1.77 9.20
CA ARG A 216 -8.68 -1.41 10.62
C ARG A 216 -7.53 -2.11 11.33
N ILE A 217 -6.77 -2.95 10.65
CA ILE A 217 -5.66 -3.69 11.22
C ILE A 217 -4.47 -3.65 10.28
N ASP A 218 -3.30 -3.56 10.87
CA ASP A 218 -2.05 -3.85 10.20
C ASP A 218 -1.50 -5.19 10.67
N GLU A 219 -1.54 -6.19 9.80
CA GLU A 219 -1.07 -7.55 10.10
C GLU A 219 0.41 -7.61 10.46
N ALA A 220 1.24 -6.72 9.91
CA ALA A 220 2.69 -6.78 10.09
C ALA A 220 3.13 -6.28 11.48
N SER A 221 2.45 -5.27 12.03
CA SER A 221 2.74 -4.70 13.35
C SER A 221 1.78 -5.17 14.46
N GLY A 222 0.65 -5.78 14.10
CA GLY A 222 -0.43 -6.10 15.04
C GLY A 222 -1.20 -4.87 15.54
N ARG A 223 -0.98 -3.68 14.96
CA ARG A 223 -1.64 -2.43 15.35
C ARG A 223 -3.03 -2.31 14.72
N TYR A 224 -3.95 -1.65 15.40
CA TYR A 224 -5.28 -1.38 14.88
C TYR A 224 -5.61 0.13 14.80
N LEU A 225 -6.60 0.48 13.97
CA LEU A 225 -7.17 1.82 13.89
C LEU A 225 -8.47 1.93 14.70
N GLY A 226 -8.38 2.57 15.88
CA GLY A 226 -9.52 2.87 16.73
C GLY A 226 -10.21 4.16 16.30
N VAL A 227 -11.50 4.06 16.00
CA VAL A 227 -12.32 5.18 15.55
C VAL A 227 -12.73 6.07 16.73
N THR A 228 -12.72 7.39 16.56
CA THR A 228 -13.27 8.35 17.54
C THR A 228 -14.71 8.04 17.94
N SER A 229 -15.02 8.24 19.23
CA SER A 229 -16.34 8.04 19.83
C SER A 229 -17.37 9.06 19.33
N ASP A 230 -16.94 10.27 18.94
CA ASP A 230 -17.80 11.35 18.43
C ASP A 230 -18.54 11.02 17.13
N VAL A 231 -18.11 9.96 16.44
CA VAL A 231 -18.78 9.47 15.24
C VAL A 231 -20.05 8.67 15.56
N ALA A 232 -20.15 8.09 16.77
CA ALA A 232 -21.30 7.27 17.16
C ALA A 232 -22.59 8.09 17.41
N SER A 233 -22.49 9.41 17.61
CA SER A 233 -23.62 10.28 17.96
C SER A 233 -24.23 11.06 16.77
N ASN A 234 -23.69 10.91 15.55
CA ASN A 234 -24.05 11.70 14.36
C ASN A 234 -24.51 10.83 13.17
N GLU A 235 -24.84 11.43 12.01
CA GLU A 235 -25.29 10.74 10.77
C GLU A 235 -24.34 9.64 10.24
N LEU A 236 -23.09 9.61 10.72
CA LEU A 236 -22.07 8.59 10.40
C LEU A 236 -22.17 7.33 11.27
N ALA A 237 -23.04 7.30 12.28
CA ALA A 237 -23.16 6.18 13.23
C ALA A 237 -23.47 4.86 12.53
N ILE A 238 -24.28 4.87 11.47
CA ILE A 238 -24.58 3.68 10.66
C ILE A 238 -23.36 3.25 9.85
N ALA A 239 -22.58 4.21 9.33
CA ALA A 239 -21.39 3.92 8.52
C ALA A 239 -20.24 3.34 9.36
N GLU A 240 -20.13 3.68 10.64
CA GLU A 240 -19.09 3.14 11.54
C GLU A 240 -19.65 2.13 12.58
N ALA A 241 -20.85 1.61 12.36
CA ALA A 241 -21.46 0.65 13.26
C ALA A 241 -20.63 -0.65 13.32
N GLY A 242 -20.31 -1.10 14.54
CA GLY A 242 -19.53 -2.31 14.77
C GLY A 242 -18.02 -2.18 14.46
N MET A 243 -17.54 -1.00 14.09
CA MET A 243 -16.11 -0.76 13.85
C MET A 243 -15.31 -0.72 15.17
N PRO A 244 -14.03 -1.18 15.17
CA PRO A 244 -13.13 -1.06 16.32
C PRO A 244 -13.06 0.38 16.86
N ARG A 245 -13.25 0.53 18.16
CA ARG A 245 -13.17 1.82 18.86
C ARG A 245 -11.86 1.91 19.62
N ALA A 246 -11.43 3.13 19.90
CA ALA A 246 -10.40 3.35 20.92
C ALA A 246 -10.88 2.73 22.25
N VAL A 247 -9.98 2.08 22.98
CA VAL A 247 -10.28 1.37 24.22
C VAL A 247 -9.43 1.95 25.33
N ASP A 248 -10.02 2.15 26.51
CA ASP A 248 -9.30 2.54 27.71
C ASP A 248 -8.35 1.41 28.14
N THR A 249 -7.17 1.79 28.59
CA THR A 249 -6.19 0.84 29.13
C THR A 249 -5.71 1.30 30.49
N ASP A 250 -5.02 0.43 31.22
CA ASP A 250 -4.43 0.78 32.51
C ASP A 250 -3.32 1.86 32.40
N PHE A 251 -2.90 2.20 31.17
CA PHE A 251 -1.78 3.12 30.89
C PHE A 251 -2.22 4.43 30.27
N LEU A 252 -3.35 4.45 29.57
CA LEU A 252 -3.82 5.57 28.76
C LEU A 252 -5.33 5.52 28.58
N ASP A 253 -5.96 6.68 28.71
CA ASP A 253 -7.36 6.92 28.34
C ASP A 253 -7.57 6.68 26.84
N ALA A 254 -8.78 6.27 26.45
CA ALA A 254 -9.16 5.98 25.07
C ALA A 254 -8.89 7.18 24.15
N THR A 255 -7.78 7.13 23.41
CA THR A 255 -7.41 8.15 22.44
C THR A 255 -7.66 7.63 21.02
N PRO A 256 -8.43 8.34 20.18
CA PRO A 256 -8.68 7.89 18.80
C PRO A 256 -7.40 7.90 17.97
N THR A 257 -7.23 6.88 17.14
CA THR A 257 -6.17 6.84 16.13
C THR A 257 -6.69 7.11 14.72
N TYR A 258 -8.01 7.12 14.52
CA TYR A 258 -8.66 7.42 13.25
C TYR A 258 -9.97 8.21 13.42
N ALA A 259 -10.21 9.14 12.50
CA ALA A 259 -11.50 9.80 12.31
C ALA A 259 -11.95 9.69 10.84
N PRO A 260 -13.20 9.30 10.54
CA PRO A 260 -13.65 9.15 9.16
C PRO A 260 -13.82 10.49 8.43
N ASP A 261 -13.17 10.61 7.27
CA ASP A 261 -13.36 11.74 6.36
C ASP A 261 -14.63 11.55 5.50
N ARG A 262 -15.38 12.63 5.26
CA ARG A 262 -16.55 12.63 4.37
C ARG A 262 -16.14 13.09 3.00
N ILE A 263 -16.66 12.46 1.96
CA ILE A 263 -16.37 12.83 0.57
C ILE A 263 -17.63 12.91 -0.27
N VAL A 264 -17.64 13.87 -1.21
CA VAL A 264 -18.50 13.89 -2.39
C VAL A 264 -17.60 14.07 -3.60
N ALA A 265 -17.80 13.25 -4.63
CA ALA A 265 -17.00 13.34 -5.84
C ALA A 265 -17.83 13.02 -7.09
N GLY A 266 -17.36 13.50 -8.23
CA GLY A 266 -18.03 13.28 -9.51
C GLY A 266 -17.07 13.32 -10.69
N GLN A 267 -17.50 12.69 -11.78
CA GLN A 267 -16.78 12.67 -13.05
C GLN A 267 -17.76 12.72 -14.22
N ILE A 268 -17.41 13.52 -15.22
CA ILE A 268 -18.04 13.56 -16.53
C ILE A 268 -16.97 13.16 -17.55
N GLU A 269 -17.27 12.17 -18.39
CA GLU A 269 -16.44 11.82 -19.54
C GLU A 269 -17.26 11.88 -20.82
N ILE A 270 -16.72 12.57 -21.82
CA ILE A 270 -17.32 12.70 -23.15
C ILE A 270 -16.29 12.20 -24.17
N ALA A 271 -16.68 11.23 -25.00
CA ALA A 271 -15.79 10.63 -25.98
C ALA A 271 -16.32 10.77 -27.42
N PRO A 272 -16.07 11.91 -28.09
CA PRO A 272 -16.30 12.04 -29.53
C PRO A 272 -15.13 11.44 -30.34
N LYS A 273 -15.43 10.58 -31.32
CA LYS A 273 -14.50 10.19 -32.40
C LYS A 273 -13.05 9.88 -31.96
N GLY A 274 -12.89 8.99 -30.98
CA GLY A 274 -11.57 8.50 -30.54
C GLY A 274 -10.80 9.41 -29.57
N VAL A 275 -11.30 10.62 -29.27
CA VAL A 275 -10.77 11.49 -28.21
C VAL A 275 -11.73 11.45 -27.03
N ARG A 276 -11.21 11.37 -25.81
CA ARG A 276 -11.99 11.42 -24.57
C ARG A 276 -11.57 12.62 -23.74
N PHE A 277 -12.55 13.44 -23.38
CA PHE A 277 -12.41 14.52 -22.42
C PHE A 277 -13.00 14.08 -21.08
N GLY A 278 -12.30 14.38 -20.00
CA GLY A 278 -12.75 14.10 -18.64
C GLY A 278 -12.71 15.37 -17.80
N THR A 279 -13.72 15.56 -16.95
CA THR A 279 -13.70 16.54 -15.86
C THR A 279 -14.08 15.82 -14.58
N GLN A 280 -13.26 15.96 -13.56
CA GLN A 280 -13.36 15.22 -12.31
C GLN A 280 -13.23 16.18 -11.13
N THR A 281 -13.96 15.95 -10.05
CA THR A 281 -13.82 16.73 -8.82
C THR A 281 -14.14 15.90 -7.59
N SER A 282 -13.45 16.19 -6.49
CA SER A 282 -13.74 15.68 -5.16
C SER A 282 -13.71 16.83 -4.14
N PHE A 283 -14.65 16.79 -3.22
CA PHE A 283 -14.72 17.63 -2.05
C PHE A 283 -14.72 16.73 -0.82
N LEU A 284 -13.68 16.87 0.00
CA LEU A 284 -13.51 16.12 1.24
C LEU A 284 -13.65 17.08 2.43
N LYS A 285 -14.46 16.68 3.40
CA LYS A 285 -14.66 17.38 4.66
C LYS A 285 -14.23 16.47 5.80
N ARG A 286 -13.26 16.93 6.57
CA ARG A 286 -12.69 16.24 7.72
C ARG A 286 -13.32 16.74 9.02
N GLN A 287 -13.33 15.87 10.02
CA GLN A 287 -13.65 16.22 11.40
C GLN A 287 -12.45 16.95 12.04
N ASP A 288 -12.25 16.83 13.35
CA ASP A 288 -11.07 17.39 13.99
C ASP A 288 -9.80 16.65 13.52
N PRO A 289 -8.77 17.36 13.03
CA PRO A 289 -7.49 16.77 12.65
C PRO A 289 -6.83 16.02 13.81
N LEU A 290 -6.40 14.79 13.56
CA LEU A 290 -5.69 13.97 14.55
C LEU A 290 -4.16 14.11 14.48
N ASP A 291 -3.65 14.84 13.49
CA ASP A 291 -2.22 14.98 13.23
C ASP A 291 -1.88 16.34 12.58
N ALA A 292 -0.63 16.78 12.74
CA ALA A 292 -0.16 18.09 12.33
C ALA A 292 0.41 18.17 10.90
N ASP A 293 0.40 17.07 10.14
CA ASP A 293 0.78 17.07 8.71
C ASP A 293 -0.12 18.03 7.88
N VAL A 294 0.46 18.68 6.85
CA VAL A 294 -0.23 19.67 6.00
C VAL A 294 -1.55 19.14 5.43
N THR A 295 -1.55 17.91 4.96
CA THR A 295 -2.76 17.32 4.38
C THR A 295 -3.74 16.93 5.46
N ARG A 296 -3.27 16.47 6.63
CA ARG A 296 -4.07 15.99 7.77
C ARG A 296 -4.71 17.13 8.56
N GLN A 297 -4.07 18.30 8.62
CA GLN A 297 -4.58 19.52 9.25
C GLN A 297 -5.69 20.21 8.45
N ALA A 298 -5.79 19.96 7.15
CA ALA A 298 -6.86 20.55 6.35
C ALA A 298 -8.21 19.92 6.70
N ASP A 299 -9.19 20.76 7.07
CA ASP A 299 -10.56 20.33 7.35
C ASP A 299 -11.45 20.30 6.10
N THR A 300 -11.04 21.05 5.06
CA THR A 300 -11.76 21.23 3.82
C THR A 300 -10.79 21.09 2.65
N ILE A 301 -10.97 20.05 1.85
CA ILE A 301 -10.08 19.72 0.74
C ILE A 301 -10.89 19.66 -0.55
N LEU A 302 -10.50 20.47 -1.53
CA LEU A 302 -11.07 20.47 -2.87
C LEU A 302 -10.01 20.05 -3.88
N THR A 303 -10.27 19.00 -4.65
CA THR A 303 -9.44 18.59 -5.77
C THR A 303 -10.27 18.54 -7.05
N GLY A 304 -9.73 19.04 -8.15
CA GLY A 304 -10.38 18.97 -9.45
C GLY A 304 -9.37 18.77 -10.57
N SER A 305 -9.77 18.11 -11.65
CA SER A 305 -8.91 17.91 -12.80
C SER A 305 -9.67 17.94 -14.12
N GLN A 306 -8.92 18.19 -15.20
CA GLN A 306 -9.35 18.04 -16.57
C GLN A 306 -8.36 17.17 -17.32
N SER A 307 -8.87 16.17 -18.04
CA SER A 307 -8.04 15.21 -18.77
C SER A 307 -8.45 15.10 -20.23
N ILE A 308 -7.47 14.90 -21.09
CA ILE A 308 -7.64 14.54 -22.50
C ILE A 308 -6.92 13.22 -22.75
N ASN A 309 -7.62 12.27 -23.37
CA ASN A 309 -7.05 11.01 -23.83
C ASN A 309 -7.32 10.86 -25.32
N VAL A 310 -6.26 10.67 -26.10
CA VAL A 310 -6.37 10.28 -27.52
C VAL A 310 -6.10 8.78 -27.56
N ALA A 311 -7.13 8.00 -27.87
CA ALA A 311 -7.08 6.56 -27.72
C ALA A 311 -6.26 5.85 -28.81
N ASP A 312 -6.10 6.50 -29.97
CA ASP A 312 -5.37 5.94 -31.09
C ASP A 312 -4.79 7.04 -32.00
N PHE A 313 -3.51 6.93 -32.34
CA PHE A 313 -2.82 7.71 -33.36
C PHE A 313 -2.75 6.91 -34.67
N ASP A 314 -3.90 6.58 -35.27
CA ASP A 314 -4.00 5.79 -36.51
C ASP A 314 -3.27 4.41 -36.44
N GLY A 315 -3.37 3.73 -35.31
CA GLY A 315 -2.72 2.44 -35.04
C GLY A 315 -1.29 2.55 -34.50
N HIS A 316 -0.77 3.76 -34.32
CA HIS A 316 0.63 3.99 -33.92
C HIS A 316 0.82 4.33 -32.43
N GLY A 317 -0.24 4.31 -31.61
CA GLY A 317 -0.13 4.50 -30.16
C GLY A 317 -1.22 5.39 -29.56
N ASP A 318 -0.98 5.93 -28.36
CA ASP A 318 -1.96 6.68 -27.59
C ASP A 318 -1.34 7.83 -26.78
N GLY A 319 -2.18 8.79 -26.39
CA GLY A 319 -1.78 9.97 -25.65
C GLY A 319 -2.70 10.29 -24.48
N TYR A 320 -2.12 10.82 -23.42
CA TYR A 320 -2.83 11.29 -22.23
C TYR A 320 -2.22 12.58 -21.70
N LEU A 321 -3.08 13.51 -21.30
CA LEU A 321 -2.72 14.73 -20.58
C LEU A 321 -3.77 14.98 -19.50
N GLU A 322 -3.35 15.31 -18.30
CA GLU A 322 -4.24 15.74 -17.22
C GLU A 322 -3.63 16.91 -16.45
N VAL A 323 -4.46 17.89 -16.16
CA VAL A 323 -4.14 19.05 -15.32
C VAL A 323 -5.07 19.03 -14.11
N ALA A 324 -4.51 19.12 -12.91
CA ALA A 324 -5.22 19.09 -11.65
C ALA A 324 -4.92 20.32 -10.80
N TYR A 325 -5.88 20.68 -9.95
CA TYR A 325 -5.83 21.74 -8.96
C TYR A 325 -6.25 21.19 -7.60
N GLN A 326 -5.60 21.65 -6.54
CA GLN A 326 -5.89 21.26 -5.17
C GLN A 326 -5.90 22.46 -4.23
N SER A 327 -6.91 22.56 -3.36
CA SER A 327 -6.97 23.53 -2.28
C SER A 327 -7.14 22.80 -0.96
N LEU A 328 -6.23 23.08 -0.03
CA LEU A 328 -6.23 22.59 1.35
C LEU A 328 -6.57 23.78 2.25
N LYS A 329 -7.69 23.74 2.97
CA LYS A 329 -8.09 24.79 3.90
C LYS A 329 -8.24 24.22 5.30
N ASN A 330 -7.85 25.03 6.28
CA ASN A 330 -8.21 24.84 7.68
C ASN A 330 -9.14 25.99 8.07
N THR A 331 -10.39 25.68 8.38
CA THR A 331 -11.45 26.64 8.73
C THR A 331 -11.76 26.66 10.22
N ASN A 332 -11.11 25.83 11.04
CA ASN A 332 -11.30 25.76 12.49
C ASN A 332 -10.09 26.30 13.28
N PRO A 333 -10.08 27.59 13.68
CA PRO A 333 -8.95 28.23 14.34
C PRO A 333 -8.78 27.89 15.84
N GLU A 334 -9.65 27.08 16.44
CA GLU A 334 -9.71 26.88 17.90
C GLU A 334 -8.74 25.84 18.49
N HIS A 335 -7.86 25.22 17.71
CA HIS A 335 -6.94 24.19 18.23
C HIS A 335 -5.72 24.83 18.94
N PRO A 336 -5.60 24.73 20.29
CA PRO A 336 -4.49 25.33 21.02
C PRO A 336 -3.19 24.58 20.70
N GLY A 337 -2.19 25.28 20.19
CA GLY A 337 -0.82 24.75 20.05
C GLY A 337 -0.40 24.24 18.66
N GLN A 338 -1.27 24.27 17.65
CA GLN A 338 -0.87 24.01 16.26
C GLN A 338 -1.04 25.28 15.42
N SER A 339 0.07 25.89 15.00
CA SER A 339 0.04 26.95 14.00
C SER A 339 -0.59 26.38 12.73
N SER A 340 -1.74 26.92 12.30
CA SER A 340 -2.34 26.57 11.00
C SER A 340 -1.28 26.80 9.92
N LYS A 341 -0.75 25.72 9.34
CA LYS A 341 0.08 25.80 8.15
C LYS A 341 -0.83 26.09 6.97
N VAL A 342 -1.12 27.36 6.74
CA VAL A 342 -1.87 27.79 5.57
C VAL A 342 -0.97 27.61 4.36
N VAL A 343 -1.28 26.63 3.52
CA VAL A 343 -0.60 26.40 2.25
C VAL A 343 -1.49 26.93 1.13
N ASP A 344 -0.90 27.74 0.25
CA ASP A 344 -1.56 28.19 -0.96
C ASP A 344 -2.02 27.01 -1.83
N PRO A 345 -3.06 27.18 -2.67
CA PRO A 345 -3.50 26.14 -3.58
C PRO A 345 -2.38 25.63 -4.52
N GLY A 346 -2.41 24.33 -4.78
CA GLY A 346 -1.47 23.62 -5.63
C GLY A 346 -2.06 23.23 -6.98
N TYR A 347 -1.17 22.81 -7.88
CA TYR A 347 -1.53 22.29 -9.19
C TYR A 347 -0.57 21.17 -9.62
N ALA A 348 -1.06 20.32 -10.51
CA ALA A 348 -0.30 19.21 -11.05
C ALA A 348 -0.60 19.01 -12.55
N VAL A 349 0.42 18.62 -13.31
CA VAL A 349 0.30 18.24 -14.71
C VAL A 349 0.98 16.88 -14.90
N TYR A 350 0.29 15.94 -15.54
CA TYR A 350 0.88 14.68 -15.97
C TYR A 350 0.54 14.42 -17.44
N ALA A 351 1.53 13.94 -18.19
CA ALA A 351 1.36 13.55 -19.58
C ALA A 351 2.04 12.21 -19.84
N SER A 352 1.42 11.38 -20.70
CA SER A 352 2.03 10.16 -21.21
C SER A 352 1.73 10.00 -22.70
N VAL A 353 2.74 9.61 -23.47
CA VAL A 353 2.61 9.30 -24.89
C VAL A 353 3.24 7.94 -25.14
N SER A 354 2.46 7.01 -25.67
CA SER A 354 2.96 5.73 -26.18
C SER A 354 2.98 5.77 -27.70
N LEU A 355 4.11 5.40 -28.29
CA LEU A 355 4.28 5.24 -29.73
C LEU A 355 4.72 3.80 -30.01
N ILE A 356 3.98 3.10 -30.86
CA ILE A 356 4.23 1.71 -31.20
C ILE A 356 4.42 1.63 -32.72
N GLN A 357 5.65 1.33 -33.13
CA GLN A 357 6.00 1.13 -34.53
C GLN A 357 7.05 0.02 -34.60
N LEU A 358 6.62 -1.18 -35.01
CA LEU A 358 7.51 -2.34 -35.07
C LEU A 358 8.81 -2.02 -35.85
N PRO A 359 9.98 -2.44 -35.34
CA PRO A 359 10.19 -3.31 -34.15
C PRO A 359 10.24 -2.57 -32.80
N PHE A 360 9.97 -1.27 -32.75
CA PHE A 360 10.16 -0.42 -31.58
C PHE A 360 8.84 -0.02 -30.90
N SER A 361 8.91 0.21 -29.59
CA SER A 361 7.91 0.99 -28.86
C SER A 361 8.59 1.99 -27.96
N LEU A 362 8.01 3.18 -27.85
CA LEU A 362 8.50 4.29 -27.05
C LEU A 362 7.40 4.77 -26.12
N LEU A 363 7.69 4.85 -24.83
CA LEU A 363 6.84 5.47 -23.81
C LEU A 363 7.55 6.70 -23.27
N ILE A 364 6.91 7.86 -23.39
CA ILE A 364 7.39 9.12 -22.79
C ILE A 364 6.36 9.55 -21.75
N GLU A 365 6.81 9.81 -20.53
CA GLU A 365 5.99 10.31 -19.44
C GLU A 365 6.62 11.55 -18.82
N ALA A 366 5.79 12.51 -18.43
CA ALA A 366 6.23 13.74 -17.78
C ALA A 366 5.28 14.13 -16.65
N LYS A 367 5.83 14.69 -15.57
CA LYS A 367 5.11 15.23 -14.43
C LYS A 367 5.63 16.62 -14.04
N HIS A 368 4.73 17.50 -13.63
CA HIS A 368 5.05 18.81 -13.07
C HIS A 368 4.05 19.14 -11.95
N TYR A 369 4.50 19.05 -10.70
CA TYR A 369 3.67 19.23 -9.50
C TYR A 369 4.18 20.40 -8.66
N ARG A 370 3.26 21.22 -8.15
CA ARG A 370 3.55 22.33 -7.24
C ARG A 370 2.51 22.34 -6.13
N ARG A 371 2.95 22.10 -4.88
CA ARG A 371 2.08 22.05 -3.69
C ARG A 371 0.89 21.10 -3.87
N PHE A 372 1.09 20.00 -4.62
CA PHE A 372 0.04 19.02 -4.88
C PHE A 372 0.35 17.77 -4.07
N PHE A 373 -0.46 17.50 -3.05
CA PHE A 373 -0.19 16.47 -2.06
C PHE A 373 -1.11 15.27 -2.26
N PRO A 374 -0.63 14.04 -2.00
CA PRO A 374 -1.52 12.90 -1.82
C PRO A 374 -2.55 13.18 -0.71
N LEU A 375 -3.79 12.75 -0.91
CA LEU A 375 -4.87 12.99 0.05
C LEU A 375 -4.77 11.98 1.19
N SER A 376 -3.93 12.23 2.19
CA SER A 376 -3.82 11.33 3.35
C SER A 376 -5.10 11.34 4.22
N ALA A 377 -5.40 10.21 4.85
CA ALA A 377 -6.54 10.02 5.74
C ALA A 377 -6.44 10.86 7.04
N ASN A 378 -7.49 10.91 7.87
CA ASN A 378 -7.36 11.48 9.22
C ASN A 378 -6.92 10.40 10.22
N VAL A 379 -5.60 10.19 10.35
CA VAL A 379 -4.98 9.20 11.23
C VAL A 379 -3.98 9.91 12.14
N ASN A 380 -3.98 9.58 13.44
CA ASN A 380 -2.91 9.99 14.36
C ASN A 380 -1.66 9.13 14.10
N VAL A 381 -0.70 9.63 13.31
CA VAL A 381 0.46 8.83 12.93
C VAL A 381 1.49 8.68 14.05
N SER A 382 1.44 9.52 15.09
CA SER A 382 2.28 9.34 16.28
C SER A 382 1.92 8.08 17.07
N ARG A 383 0.66 7.66 17.01
CA ARG A 383 0.16 6.43 17.64
C ARG A 383 0.03 5.28 16.65
N ALA A 384 -0.15 5.56 15.36
CA ALA A 384 -0.46 4.55 14.35
C ALA A 384 0.33 4.77 13.05
N ARG A 385 1.66 4.82 13.16
CA ARG A 385 2.58 5.16 12.06
C ARG A 385 2.45 4.24 10.85
N GLU A 386 2.12 2.97 11.07
CA GLU A 386 1.94 1.95 10.03
C GLU A 386 0.77 2.31 9.08
N PHE A 387 -0.14 3.19 9.49
CA PHE A 387 -1.25 3.70 8.70
C PHE A 387 -1.00 5.10 8.11
N SER A 388 0.23 5.61 8.20
CA SER A 388 0.62 6.88 7.57
C SER A 388 0.43 6.88 6.04
N LEU A 389 0.49 5.71 5.39
CA LEU A 389 0.23 5.57 3.95
C LEU A 389 -1.25 5.54 3.57
N VAL A 390 -2.17 5.48 4.54
CA VAL A 390 -3.60 5.44 4.21
C VAL A 390 -3.95 6.77 3.57
N GLN A 391 -4.22 6.72 2.27
CA GLN A 391 -4.49 7.88 1.44
C GLN A 391 -5.60 7.57 0.45
N TYR A 392 -6.31 8.63 0.07
CA TYR A 392 -7.47 8.62 -0.80
C TYR A 392 -7.15 9.12 -2.21
N SER A 393 -5.92 9.56 -2.46
CA SER A 393 -5.42 9.85 -3.80
C SER A 393 -3.99 9.33 -3.92
N ALA A 394 -3.61 8.99 -5.15
CA ALA A 394 -2.27 8.55 -5.49
C ALA A 394 -1.92 9.21 -6.82
N PRO A 395 -1.37 10.44 -6.78
CA PRO A 395 -0.96 11.14 -7.99
C PRO A 395 -0.04 10.26 -8.84
N PRO A 396 -0.17 10.25 -10.18
CA PRO A 396 0.67 9.44 -11.04
C PRO A 396 2.16 9.68 -10.80
N THR A 397 2.96 8.61 -10.77
CA THR A 397 4.42 8.69 -10.83
C THR A 397 4.92 8.25 -12.21
N THR A 398 6.03 8.83 -12.64
CA THR A 398 6.78 8.49 -13.86
C THR A 398 7.96 7.56 -13.57
N GLU A 399 8.20 7.22 -12.30
CA GLU A 399 9.21 6.27 -11.87
C GLU A 399 8.83 4.83 -12.26
N ALA A 400 9.78 3.90 -12.24
CA ALA A 400 9.43 2.48 -12.43
C ALA A 400 8.64 1.97 -11.23
N PHE A 401 7.70 1.04 -11.46
CA PHE A 401 6.70 0.68 -10.45
C PHE A 401 7.27 0.09 -9.16
N TRP A 402 8.52 -0.39 -9.21
CA TRP A 402 9.24 -1.03 -8.12
C TRP A 402 10.22 -0.11 -7.40
N VAL A 403 10.44 1.10 -7.90
CA VAL A 403 11.41 2.03 -7.32
C VAL A 403 10.88 2.53 -5.98
N ASP A 404 11.74 2.48 -4.97
CA ASP A 404 11.49 2.86 -3.57
C ASP A 404 12.40 4.02 -3.13
N THR A 405 12.82 4.85 -4.09
CA THR A 405 13.78 5.95 -3.87
C THR A 405 13.10 7.33 -3.83
N GLU A 406 11.77 7.34 -3.76
CA GLU A 406 10.95 8.51 -3.43
C GLU A 406 10.76 8.49 -1.90
N VAL A 407 11.71 9.04 -1.15
CA VAL A 407 11.84 8.84 0.31
C VAL A 407 10.88 9.75 1.08
N ASN A 408 10.77 11.02 0.67
CA ASN A 408 10.04 12.05 1.39
C ASN A 408 8.92 12.66 0.52
N GLY A 409 9.15 13.86 -0.01
CA GLY A 409 8.17 14.66 -0.73
C GLY A 409 8.31 14.62 -2.25
N PHE A 410 8.98 13.61 -2.83
CA PHE A 410 9.29 13.54 -4.27
C PHE A 410 8.13 13.97 -5.18
N ASN A 411 6.91 13.50 -4.86
CA ASN A 411 5.71 13.74 -5.67
C ASN A 411 4.89 14.97 -5.25
N THR A 412 5.47 15.93 -4.52
CA THR A 412 4.77 17.15 -4.05
C THR A 412 5.24 18.43 -4.73
N CYS A 413 6.54 18.51 -5.03
CA CYS A 413 7.19 19.66 -5.66
C CYS A 413 8.28 19.17 -6.63
N VAL A 414 7.89 18.89 -7.87
CA VAL A 414 8.76 18.19 -8.84
C VAL A 414 8.48 18.57 -10.28
N THR A 415 9.48 18.49 -11.13
CA THR A 415 9.37 18.59 -12.58
C THR A 415 10.33 17.61 -13.22
N GLY A 416 9.82 16.78 -14.12
CA GLY A 416 10.65 15.83 -14.84
C GLY A 416 9.85 14.78 -15.56
N GLY A 417 10.52 13.73 -15.98
CA GLY A 417 9.89 12.67 -16.73
C GLY A 417 10.84 11.54 -17.04
N ARG A 418 10.31 10.53 -17.74
CA ARG A 418 11.02 9.34 -18.17
C ARG A 418 10.67 9.02 -19.62
N ALA A 419 11.67 8.63 -20.38
CA ALA A 419 11.49 7.99 -21.68
C ALA A 419 11.98 6.54 -21.60
N LYS A 420 11.16 5.59 -22.03
CA LYS A 420 11.49 4.16 -22.13
C LYS A 420 11.32 3.71 -23.57
N ALA A 421 12.37 3.11 -24.13
CA ALA A 421 12.32 2.48 -25.44
C ALA A 421 12.46 0.96 -25.29
N ASP A 422 11.63 0.21 -26.00
CA ASP A 422 11.71 -1.23 -26.14
C ASP A 422 11.94 -1.57 -27.62
N ALA A 423 12.84 -2.51 -27.90
CA ALA A 423 13.16 -2.98 -29.24
C ALA A 423 13.00 -4.50 -29.29
N HIS A 424 12.14 -4.99 -30.19
CA HIS A 424 11.99 -6.41 -30.48
C HIS A 424 13.12 -6.84 -31.41
N VAL A 425 14.11 -7.56 -30.88
CA VAL A 425 15.29 -8.02 -31.65
C VAL A 425 15.08 -9.40 -32.25
N GLY A 426 14.05 -10.12 -31.82
CA GLY A 426 13.64 -11.40 -32.38
C GLY A 426 12.16 -11.70 -32.15
N LYS A 427 11.77 -12.97 -32.26
CA LYS A 427 10.35 -13.39 -32.06
C LYS A 427 9.97 -13.44 -30.58
N THR A 428 10.96 -13.67 -29.73
CA THR A 428 10.82 -13.92 -28.29
C THR A 428 11.86 -13.15 -27.47
N GLU A 429 12.59 -12.26 -28.12
CA GLU A 429 13.70 -11.51 -27.57
C GLU A 429 13.41 -10.02 -27.72
N SER A 430 13.48 -9.30 -26.60
CA SER A 430 13.40 -7.84 -26.58
C SER A 430 14.50 -7.27 -25.70
N VAL A 431 14.93 -6.06 -26.04
CA VAL A 431 15.81 -5.24 -25.20
C VAL A 431 15.09 -3.95 -24.90
N PHE A 432 15.32 -3.38 -23.73
CA PHE A 432 14.76 -2.09 -23.37
C PHE A 432 15.80 -1.23 -22.66
N ALA A 433 15.59 0.07 -22.72
CA ALA A 433 16.30 1.02 -21.88
C ALA A 433 15.37 2.17 -21.51
N TRP A 434 15.63 2.80 -20.36
CA TRP A 434 15.00 4.07 -20.02
C TRP A 434 16.00 5.06 -19.44
N VAL A 435 15.62 6.32 -19.56
CA VAL A 435 16.26 7.46 -18.93
C VAL A 435 15.19 8.34 -18.30
N GLY A 436 15.36 8.64 -17.03
CA GLY A 436 14.57 9.54 -16.21
C GLY A 436 15.41 10.72 -15.76
N ARG A 437 14.79 11.91 -15.78
CA ARG A 437 15.41 13.16 -15.30
C ARG A 437 14.40 13.96 -14.51
N TYR A 438 14.76 14.33 -13.27
CA TYR A 438 13.89 15.11 -12.39
C TYR A 438 14.61 16.24 -11.65
N HIS A 439 13.91 17.35 -11.50
CA HIS A 439 14.18 18.38 -10.51
C HIS A 439 13.09 18.26 -9.45
N THR A 440 13.48 17.97 -8.21
CA THR A 440 12.57 17.93 -7.06
C THR A 440 13.08 18.89 -6.00
N TRP A 441 12.18 19.50 -5.24
CA TRP A 441 12.52 20.47 -4.20
C TRP A 441 12.05 20.05 -2.81
N ALA A 442 11.53 18.83 -2.67
CA ALA A 442 10.97 18.33 -1.41
C ALA A 442 11.55 16.95 -1.01
N GLU A 443 12.62 16.53 -1.68
CA GLU A 443 13.19 15.19 -1.47
C GLU A 443 14.16 15.16 -0.28
N SER A 444 15.10 16.10 -0.21
CA SER A 444 16.08 16.17 0.88
C SER A 444 15.68 17.15 2.01
N VAL A 445 14.56 17.87 1.86
CA VAL A 445 14.07 18.87 2.80
C VAL A 445 12.56 18.85 2.92
N THR A 446 12.05 19.19 4.10
CA THR A 446 10.65 19.55 4.28
C THR A 446 10.38 20.86 3.53
N ASN A 447 9.58 20.81 2.46
CA ASN A 447 9.29 21.96 1.60
C ASN A 447 7.81 22.01 1.20
N GLU A 448 6.95 22.17 2.20
CA GLU A 448 5.49 22.19 2.05
C GLU A 448 5.00 23.37 1.18
N ASN A 449 5.70 24.49 1.21
CA ASN A 449 5.36 25.65 0.37
C ASN A 449 5.87 25.51 -1.07
N CYS A 450 6.63 24.46 -1.39
CA CYS A 450 7.26 24.25 -2.68
C CYS A 450 8.10 25.47 -3.11
N ASP A 451 8.95 25.96 -2.21
CA ASP A 451 9.97 26.95 -2.54
C ASP A 451 11.01 26.31 -3.47
N ILE A 452 11.08 26.82 -4.71
CA ILE A 452 11.91 26.30 -5.79
C ILE A 452 13.34 26.87 -5.78
N SER A 453 13.82 27.33 -4.63
CA SER A 453 15.18 27.81 -4.45
C SER A 453 16.23 26.69 -4.64
N ASP A 454 17.43 27.07 -5.07
CA ASP A 454 18.54 26.12 -5.27
C ASP A 454 18.91 25.38 -3.98
N GLN A 455 18.67 25.97 -2.80
CA GLN A 455 18.92 25.32 -1.52
C GLN A 455 18.07 24.05 -1.30
N ASN A 456 16.91 23.98 -1.95
CA ASN A 456 16.00 22.84 -1.85
C ASN A 456 16.14 21.88 -3.04
N LEU A 457 16.87 22.26 -4.10
CA LEU A 457 16.89 21.53 -5.36
C LEU A 457 17.72 20.23 -5.28
N ASN A 458 17.08 19.14 -5.67
CA ASN A 458 17.62 17.83 -5.96
C ASN A 458 17.55 17.56 -7.47
N ARG A 459 18.67 17.17 -8.08
CA ARG A 459 18.82 16.78 -9.47
C ARG A 459 18.98 15.27 -9.57
N VAL A 460 17.95 14.64 -10.09
CA VAL A 460 17.86 13.19 -10.17
C VAL A 460 18.06 12.72 -11.60
N TRP A 461 18.89 11.70 -11.77
CA TRP A 461 18.99 10.84 -12.95
C TRP A 461 18.65 9.41 -12.55
N ASP A 462 17.78 8.76 -13.32
CA ASP A 462 17.48 7.33 -13.20
C ASP A 462 17.64 6.66 -14.55
N VAL A 463 18.51 5.67 -14.67
CA VAL A 463 18.78 4.98 -15.93
C VAL A 463 18.77 3.49 -15.73
N ALA A 464 18.22 2.77 -16.71
CA ALA A 464 18.35 1.33 -16.73
C ALA A 464 18.30 0.77 -18.13
N THR A 465 18.79 -0.45 -18.25
CA THR A 465 18.69 -1.27 -19.46
C THR A 465 18.48 -2.72 -19.07
N GLY A 466 17.87 -3.47 -19.97
CA GLY A 466 17.58 -4.87 -19.72
C GLY A 466 17.12 -5.59 -20.97
N PHE A 467 16.83 -6.86 -20.78
CA PHE A 467 16.33 -7.72 -21.84
C PHE A 467 15.31 -8.71 -21.30
N GLU A 468 14.40 -9.10 -22.18
CA GLU A 468 13.53 -10.25 -21.99
C GLU A 468 13.85 -11.26 -23.09
N ILE A 469 14.07 -12.51 -22.68
CA ILE A 469 14.17 -13.64 -23.60
C ILE A 469 13.15 -14.70 -23.17
N ALA A 470 12.47 -15.28 -24.16
CA ALA A 470 11.57 -16.39 -23.95
C ALA A 470 11.91 -17.55 -24.90
N SER A 471 11.67 -18.78 -24.47
CA SER A 471 11.84 -19.97 -25.30
C SER A 471 10.82 -21.04 -24.95
N GLN A 472 10.77 -22.11 -25.74
CA GLN A 472 9.86 -23.25 -25.52
C GLN A 472 8.40 -22.80 -25.40
N GLN A 473 7.91 -22.04 -26.39
CA GLN A 473 6.55 -21.45 -26.35
C GLN A 473 6.32 -20.60 -25.09
N ARG A 474 7.35 -19.85 -24.67
CA ARG A 474 7.35 -18.98 -23.47
C ARG A 474 7.24 -19.70 -22.12
N LYS A 475 7.39 -21.04 -22.09
CA LYS A 475 7.48 -21.79 -20.83
C LYS A 475 8.78 -21.50 -20.07
N SER A 476 9.84 -21.21 -20.81
CA SER A 476 11.07 -20.66 -20.23
C SER A 476 11.15 -19.17 -20.54
N ARG A 477 11.44 -18.35 -19.53
CA ARG A 477 11.61 -16.90 -19.67
C ARG A 477 12.74 -16.40 -18.79
N ALA A 478 13.44 -15.36 -19.21
CA ALA A 478 14.37 -14.62 -18.38
C ALA A 478 14.19 -13.13 -18.65
N ASN A 479 13.96 -12.36 -17.59
CA ASN A 479 13.99 -10.91 -17.60
C ASN A 479 15.14 -10.47 -16.70
N VAL A 480 16.06 -9.66 -17.22
CA VAL A 480 17.19 -9.12 -16.48
C VAL A 480 17.23 -7.61 -16.69
N THR A 481 17.40 -6.87 -15.60
CA THR A 481 17.50 -5.41 -15.58
C THR A 481 18.73 -5.00 -14.78
N VAL A 482 19.52 -4.08 -15.31
CA VAL A 482 20.56 -3.36 -14.57
C VAL A 482 20.30 -1.87 -14.66
N GLY A 483 20.52 -1.15 -13.58
CA GLY A 483 20.29 0.29 -13.56
C GLY A 483 21.06 1.01 -12.48
N ALA A 484 20.97 2.33 -12.52
CA ALA A 484 21.58 3.22 -11.56
C ALA A 484 20.75 4.50 -11.40
N ARG A 485 20.75 5.04 -10.18
CA ARG A 485 20.14 6.31 -9.83
C ARG A 485 21.16 7.20 -9.14
N VAL A 486 21.14 8.48 -9.47
CA VAL A 486 21.94 9.51 -8.82
C VAL A 486 21.04 10.69 -8.49
N ASP A 487 21.04 11.10 -7.23
CA ASP A 487 20.34 12.27 -6.70
C ASP A 487 21.35 13.21 -6.04
N GLU A 488 21.55 14.37 -6.66
CA GLU A 488 22.50 15.41 -6.22
C GLU A 488 21.76 16.67 -5.80
N THR A 489 22.14 17.24 -4.67
CA THR A 489 21.65 18.54 -4.20
C THR A 489 22.56 19.68 -4.62
N ASP A 490 21.97 20.86 -4.79
CA ASP A 490 22.76 22.09 -4.96
C ASP A 490 23.42 22.55 -3.66
N ARG A 491 22.78 22.30 -2.52
CA ARG A 491 23.42 22.49 -1.21
C ARG A 491 24.45 21.40 -0.92
N GLU A 492 25.45 21.75 -0.14
CA GLU A 492 26.49 20.83 0.32
C GLU A 492 26.07 20.18 1.66
N PHE A 493 26.21 18.86 1.76
CA PHE A 493 26.05 18.10 3.00
C PHE A 493 27.40 17.89 3.65
N VAL A 494 27.49 18.18 4.95
CA VAL A 494 28.65 17.82 5.76
C VAL A 494 28.36 16.46 6.39
N THR A 495 29.09 15.43 5.97
CA THR A 495 28.99 14.08 6.53
C THR A 495 30.22 13.75 7.39
N GLY A 496 30.21 12.60 8.06
CA GLY A 496 31.38 12.07 8.77
C GLY A 496 32.62 11.87 7.89
N PHE A 497 32.47 11.87 6.56
CA PHE A 497 33.54 11.58 5.58
C PHE A 497 33.97 12.81 4.76
N GLY A 498 33.46 13.99 5.10
CA GLY A 498 33.71 15.23 4.40
C GLY A 498 32.44 15.79 3.73
N SER A 499 32.62 16.82 2.92
CA SER A 499 31.49 17.46 2.27
C SER A 499 31.11 16.77 0.95
N THR A 500 29.82 16.68 0.65
CA THR A 500 29.29 16.06 -0.56
C THR A 500 27.99 16.71 -1.03
N HIS A 501 27.74 16.68 -2.34
CA HIS A 501 26.46 17.07 -2.94
C HIS A 501 25.55 15.88 -3.20
N VAL A 502 26.01 14.66 -2.95
CA VAL A 502 25.20 13.46 -3.17
C VAL A 502 24.18 13.35 -2.03
N PHE A 503 22.90 13.33 -2.35
CA PHE A 503 21.85 12.95 -1.39
C PHE A 503 21.68 11.44 -1.39
N TYR A 504 21.49 10.86 -2.58
CA TYR A 504 21.22 9.43 -2.76
C TYR A 504 21.89 8.89 -4.02
N GLN A 505 22.45 7.69 -3.94
CA GLN A 505 22.96 6.94 -5.09
C GLN A 505 22.58 5.47 -4.99
N GLU A 506 22.26 4.85 -6.12
CA GLU A 506 22.02 3.42 -6.20
C GLU A 506 22.55 2.83 -7.51
N SER A 507 23.07 1.61 -7.44
CA SER A 507 23.21 0.72 -8.59
C SER A 507 22.55 -0.61 -8.28
N TYR A 508 21.81 -1.17 -9.23
CA TYR A 508 21.02 -2.38 -8.97
C TYR A 508 21.06 -3.39 -10.12
N LEU A 509 20.84 -4.66 -9.77
CA LEU A 509 20.62 -5.80 -10.65
C LEU A 509 19.33 -6.50 -10.22
N ARG A 510 18.41 -6.70 -11.16
CA ARG A 510 17.19 -7.49 -10.97
C ARG A 510 17.10 -8.58 -12.01
N TYR A 511 16.63 -9.76 -11.61
CA TYR A 511 16.30 -10.83 -12.54
C TYR A 511 15.08 -11.63 -12.09
N ASP A 512 14.28 -12.11 -13.05
CA ASP A 512 13.27 -13.16 -12.88
C ASP A 512 13.46 -14.16 -14.03
N ILE A 513 13.88 -15.37 -13.68
CA ILE A 513 14.23 -16.44 -14.61
C ILE A 513 13.38 -17.65 -14.26
N ILE A 514 12.54 -18.08 -15.20
CA ILE A 514 11.84 -19.37 -15.12
C ILE A 514 12.40 -20.27 -16.20
N ARG A 515 12.90 -21.43 -15.79
CA ARG A 515 13.36 -22.49 -16.67
C ARG A 515 12.41 -23.68 -16.59
N TYR A 516 11.67 -23.92 -17.65
CA TYR A 516 10.94 -25.17 -17.81
C TYR A 516 11.93 -26.33 -17.97
N LEU A 517 11.69 -27.39 -17.20
CA LEU A 517 12.54 -28.58 -17.18
C LEU A 517 11.90 -29.67 -18.05
N THR A 518 10.82 -30.28 -17.56
CA THR A 518 10.05 -31.32 -18.26
C THR A 518 8.69 -31.50 -17.59
N GLY A 519 7.70 -32.03 -18.33
CA GLY A 519 6.36 -32.30 -17.81
C GLY A 519 5.75 -31.08 -17.08
N PRO A 520 5.39 -31.20 -15.80
CA PRO A 520 4.85 -30.09 -15.00
C PRO A 520 5.92 -29.30 -14.21
N PHE A 521 7.22 -29.56 -14.43
CA PHE A 521 8.28 -29.05 -13.57
C PHE A 521 9.01 -27.83 -14.14
N SER A 522 9.20 -26.81 -13.30
CA SER A 522 10.04 -25.65 -13.59
C SER A 522 10.92 -25.26 -12.40
N LEU A 523 12.07 -24.64 -12.72
CA LEU A 523 12.92 -23.96 -11.76
C LEU A 523 12.73 -22.45 -11.92
N GLN A 524 12.60 -21.72 -10.82
CA GLN A 524 12.53 -20.28 -10.79
C GLN A 524 13.72 -19.69 -10.03
N LEU A 525 14.33 -18.64 -10.56
CA LEU A 525 15.33 -17.83 -9.88
C LEU A 525 14.87 -16.38 -9.95
N GLN A 526 14.69 -15.75 -8.80
CA GLN A 526 14.35 -14.34 -8.69
C GLN A 526 15.40 -13.65 -7.82
N GLY A 527 15.84 -12.46 -8.21
CA GLY A 527 16.77 -11.70 -7.41
C GLY A 527 16.67 -10.20 -7.61
N TRP A 528 17.05 -9.49 -6.55
CA TRP A 528 17.14 -8.05 -6.50
C TRP A 528 18.32 -7.69 -5.62
N HIS A 529 19.34 -7.06 -6.20
CA HIS A 529 20.60 -6.75 -5.54
C HIS A 529 20.96 -5.31 -5.79
N ARG A 530 21.40 -4.60 -4.75
CA ARG A 530 21.69 -3.17 -4.80
C ARG A 530 22.93 -2.82 -4.02
N ARG A 531 23.58 -1.77 -4.48
CA ARG A 531 24.51 -0.95 -3.70
C ARG A 531 23.90 0.43 -3.56
N ARG A 532 23.76 0.93 -2.33
CA ARG A 532 23.09 2.18 -2.02
C ARG A 532 24.01 3.08 -1.21
N THR A 533 23.81 4.39 -1.34
CA THR A 533 24.42 5.42 -0.48
C THR A 533 23.34 6.47 -0.22
N GLU A 534 23.18 6.86 1.04
CA GLU A 534 22.21 7.87 1.48
C GLU A 534 22.85 8.69 2.60
N ASN A 535 23.09 9.97 2.32
CA ASN A 535 23.89 10.85 3.19
C ASN A 535 23.06 11.62 4.22
N GLN A 536 21.74 11.64 4.10
CA GLN A 536 20.84 12.27 5.06
C GLN A 536 19.74 11.29 5.44
N GLY A 537 19.67 10.91 6.73
CA GLY A 537 18.73 9.90 7.21
C GLY A 537 19.19 8.45 7.02
N GLY A 538 20.20 8.23 6.17
CA GLY A 538 20.88 6.94 5.98
C GLY A 538 22.14 6.76 6.83
N PRO A 539 22.92 5.69 6.59
CA PRO A 539 24.12 5.36 7.35
C PRO A 539 25.36 6.22 6.98
N GLU A 540 25.25 7.16 6.02
CA GLU A 540 26.36 7.98 5.48
C GLU A 540 27.52 7.19 4.83
N GLU A 541 27.46 5.86 4.81
CA GLU A 541 28.37 4.97 4.12
C GLU A 541 27.62 4.11 3.08
N PRO A 542 28.27 3.70 1.97
CA PRO A 542 27.64 2.80 1.02
C PRO A 542 27.38 1.42 1.62
N TRP A 543 26.17 0.88 1.44
CA TRP A 543 25.82 -0.47 1.85
C TRP A 543 25.34 -1.32 0.68
N TRP A 544 25.41 -2.64 0.87
CA TRP A 544 24.86 -3.63 -0.05
C TRP A 544 23.64 -4.26 0.57
N GLU A 545 22.58 -4.36 -0.22
CA GLU A 545 21.38 -5.09 0.19
C GLU A 545 20.83 -5.91 -0.97
N GLY A 546 20.14 -6.98 -0.66
CA GLY A 546 19.48 -7.76 -1.69
C GLY A 546 18.76 -8.98 -1.19
N GLN A 547 18.06 -9.61 -2.13
CA GLN A 547 17.35 -10.86 -1.92
C GLN A 547 17.51 -11.75 -3.15
N HIS A 548 17.56 -13.05 -2.89
CA HIS A 548 17.57 -14.10 -3.90
C HIS A 548 16.58 -15.19 -3.48
N LEU A 549 15.76 -15.64 -4.42
CA LEU A 549 14.81 -16.73 -4.24
C LEU A 549 15.06 -17.79 -5.31
N THR A 550 15.28 -19.03 -4.87
CA THR A 550 15.29 -20.22 -5.72
C THR A 550 14.01 -21.00 -5.47
N GLY A 551 13.19 -21.15 -6.51
CA GLY A 551 11.92 -21.86 -6.51
C GLY A 551 11.96 -23.11 -7.38
N PHE A 552 11.22 -24.13 -6.98
CA PHE A 552 10.89 -25.30 -7.76
C PHE A 552 9.37 -25.48 -7.79
N ASP A 553 8.81 -25.54 -8.99
CA ASP A 553 7.38 -25.70 -9.19
C ASP A 553 7.07 -27.07 -9.79
N TRP A 554 6.07 -27.73 -9.22
CA TRP A 554 5.35 -28.86 -9.79
C TRP A 554 3.92 -28.40 -10.07
N ALA A 555 3.69 -27.82 -11.23
CA ALA A 555 2.43 -27.19 -11.57
C ALA A 555 1.30 -28.22 -11.82
N PRO A 556 0.04 -27.93 -11.44
CA PRO A 556 -0.39 -26.80 -10.59
C PRO A 556 -0.26 -27.08 -9.08
N HIS A 557 0.23 -28.25 -8.68
CA HIS A 557 0.06 -28.81 -7.33
C HIS A 557 0.93 -28.15 -6.27
N LEU A 558 2.23 -28.03 -6.47
CA LEU A 558 3.17 -27.67 -5.41
C LEU A 558 4.18 -26.63 -5.92
N SER A 559 4.53 -25.67 -5.08
CA SER A 559 5.67 -24.78 -5.27
C SER A 559 6.48 -24.74 -3.97
N VAL A 560 7.79 -24.91 -4.08
CA VAL A 560 8.72 -24.83 -2.95
C VAL A 560 9.77 -23.78 -3.28
N ALA A 561 10.03 -22.87 -2.36
CA ALA A 561 11.03 -21.83 -2.54
C ALA A 561 11.93 -21.70 -1.31
N PHE A 562 13.19 -21.38 -1.56
CA PHE A 562 14.16 -20.99 -0.54
C PHE A 562 14.69 -19.60 -0.87
N GLY A 563 14.69 -18.73 0.14
CA GLY A 563 15.11 -17.35 0.05
C GLY A 563 16.32 -17.04 0.92
N VAL A 564 17.22 -16.21 0.39
CA VAL A 564 18.33 -15.60 1.13
C VAL A 564 18.26 -14.09 0.91
N GLU A 565 18.30 -13.33 1.99
CA GLU A 565 18.39 -11.87 1.95
C GLU A 565 19.61 -11.43 2.75
N TYR A 566 20.21 -10.30 2.37
CA TYR A 566 21.36 -9.71 3.05
C TYR A 566 21.26 -8.19 3.08
N ASP A 567 21.89 -7.59 4.07
CA ASP A 567 21.98 -6.14 4.25
C ASP A 567 23.25 -5.81 5.02
N THR A 568 24.14 -5.00 4.47
CA THR A 568 25.37 -4.60 5.17
C THR A 568 25.22 -3.26 5.90
N GLN A 569 24.00 -2.74 6.06
CA GLN A 569 23.74 -1.53 6.83
C GLN A 569 24.00 -1.80 8.32
N PRO A 570 24.81 -1.00 9.02
CA PRO A 570 25.24 -1.29 10.41
C PRO A 570 24.12 -1.39 11.47
N GLN A 571 22.89 -1.01 11.12
CA GLN A 571 21.74 -0.96 12.02
C GLN A 571 20.76 -2.12 11.84
N THR A 572 21.04 -3.05 10.94
CA THR A 572 20.19 -4.20 10.61
C THR A 572 20.98 -5.50 10.71
N ALA A 573 20.29 -6.64 10.82
CA ALA A 573 20.97 -7.93 10.79
C ALA A 573 21.50 -8.22 9.38
N ASP A 574 22.70 -8.83 9.29
CA ASP A 574 23.40 -8.99 8.01
C ASP A 574 22.75 -9.99 7.05
N THR A 575 22.04 -11.01 7.57
CA THR A 575 21.51 -12.12 6.77
C THR A 575 20.16 -12.63 7.26
N TYR A 576 19.33 -13.05 6.31
CA TYR A 576 17.99 -13.59 6.52
C TYR A 576 17.80 -14.82 5.65
N PHE A 577 17.27 -15.90 6.24
CA PHE A 577 16.98 -17.14 5.52
C PHE A 577 15.50 -17.50 5.66
N ASN A 578 14.88 -17.92 4.57
CA ASN A 578 13.50 -18.37 4.61
C ASN A 578 13.19 -19.51 3.65
N GLY A 579 12.12 -20.23 3.96
CA GLY A 579 11.53 -21.26 3.13
C GLY A 579 10.03 -21.03 2.99
N GLN A 580 9.51 -21.32 1.79
CA GLN A 580 8.09 -21.28 1.51
C GLN A 580 7.65 -22.54 0.79
N VAL A 581 6.52 -23.10 1.19
CA VAL A 581 5.86 -24.22 0.51
C VAL A 581 4.42 -23.82 0.25
N THR A 582 3.99 -23.85 -1.01
CA THR A 582 2.60 -23.62 -1.42
C THR A 582 2.04 -24.88 -2.04
N TRP A 583 0.98 -25.42 -1.44
CA TRP A 583 0.23 -26.56 -1.95
C TRP A 583 -1.15 -26.09 -2.42
N LYS A 584 -1.44 -26.32 -3.69
CA LYS A 584 -2.76 -26.08 -4.31
C LYS A 584 -3.49 -27.41 -4.43
N PHE A 585 -4.51 -27.58 -3.58
CA PHE A 585 -5.38 -28.78 -3.59
C PHE A 585 -6.27 -28.78 -4.83
N THR A 586 -6.82 -27.62 -5.15
CA THR A 586 -7.65 -27.34 -6.33
C THR A 586 -7.18 -26.02 -6.95
N THR A 587 -7.83 -25.58 -8.03
CA THR A 587 -7.62 -24.24 -8.60
C THR A 587 -8.02 -23.10 -7.65
N ASP A 588 -8.89 -23.40 -6.69
CA ASP A 588 -9.60 -22.44 -5.84
C ASP A 588 -9.32 -22.66 -4.34
N THR A 589 -8.42 -23.59 -4.01
CA THR A 589 -8.04 -23.92 -2.64
C THR A 589 -6.54 -24.15 -2.53
N SER A 590 -5.89 -23.38 -1.69
CA SER A 590 -4.45 -23.46 -1.48
C SER A 590 -4.06 -23.20 -0.03
N VAL A 591 -2.98 -23.85 0.40
CA VAL A 591 -2.31 -23.57 1.66
C VAL A 591 -0.85 -23.23 1.37
N ALA A 592 -0.37 -22.14 1.96
CA ALA A 592 1.02 -21.71 1.89
C ALA A 592 1.61 -21.60 3.30
N LEU A 593 2.75 -22.24 3.52
CA LEU A 593 3.53 -22.13 4.74
C LEU A 593 4.83 -21.38 4.42
N PHE A 594 5.06 -20.28 5.12
CA PHE A 594 6.32 -19.56 5.18
C PHE A 594 6.96 -19.78 6.55
N VAL A 595 8.26 -20.09 6.58
CA VAL A 595 9.05 -20.20 7.81
C VAL A 595 10.40 -19.51 7.61
N GLY A 596 10.82 -18.75 8.60
CA GLY A 596 12.13 -18.09 8.64
C GLY A 596 12.00 -16.58 8.68
N GLN A 597 12.92 -15.91 8.01
CA GLN A 597 13.22 -14.51 8.22
C GLN A 597 12.99 -13.68 6.96
N ARG A 598 12.58 -12.42 7.12
CA ARG A 598 12.53 -11.40 6.06
C ARG A 598 13.13 -10.11 6.58
N ARG A 599 13.89 -9.45 5.74
CA ARG A 599 14.43 -8.13 6.04
C ARG A 599 13.31 -7.09 6.03
N GLY A 600 13.41 -6.11 6.93
CA GLY A 600 12.60 -4.90 6.86
C GLY A 600 12.87 -4.19 5.53
N SER A 601 11.83 -3.70 4.86
CA SER A 601 11.99 -3.05 3.55
C SER A 601 10.94 -1.99 3.33
N LEU A 602 11.33 -0.94 2.62
CA LEU A 602 10.38 -0.03 1.99
C LEU A 602 9.85 -0.71 0.73
N ARG A 603 8.53 -0.84 0.62
CA ARG A 603 7.86 -1.40 -0.56
C ARG A 603 7.00 -0.33 -1.19
N CYS A 604 7.17 -0.14 -2.50
CA CYS A 604 6.42 0.85 -3.24
C CYS A 604 5.64 0.20 -4.38
N VAL A 605 4.38 0.61 -4.55
CA VAL A 605 3.52 0.19 -5.66
C VAL A 605 2.80 1.41 -6.23
N GLY A 606 3.24 1.83 -7.41
CA GLY A 606 2.63 2.95 -8.15
C GLY A 606 2.72 4.28 -7.40
N GLY A 607 3.90 4.62 -6.88
CA GLY A 607 4.17 5.89 -6.17
C GLY A 607 3.66 5.94 -4.72
N VAL A 608 3.12 4.83 -4.21
CA VAL A 608 2.72 4.68 -2.80
C VAL A 608 3.71 3.77 -2.12
N CYS A 609 4.36 4.25 -1.06
CA CYS A 609 5.41 3.52 -0.35
C CYS A 609 5.00 3.21 1.08
N ARG A 610 5.42 2.03 1.56
CA ARG A 610 5.18 1.56 2.93
C ARG A 610 6.41 0.87 3.47
N VAL A 611 6.78 1.22 4.70
CA VAL A 611 7.80 0.48 5.46
C VAL A 611 7.18 -0.77 6.06
N PHE A 612 7.78 -1.92 5.77
CA PHE A 612 7.48 -3.19 6.43
C PHE A 612 8.57 -3.50 7.46
N PRO A 613 8.19 -3.86 8.70
CA PRO A 613 9.16 -4.28 9.69
C PRO A 613 9.83 -5.60 9.27
N PRO A 614 11.03 -5.90 9.80
CA PRO A 614 11.59 -7.23 9.67
C PRO A 614 10.66 -8.28 10.30
N PHE A 615 10.79 -9.51 9.85
CA PHE A 615 9.97 -10.62 10.34
C PHE A 615 10.84 -11.84 10.60
N GLU A 616 10.60 -12.52 11.71
CA GLU A 616 11.12 -13.85 11.98
C GLU A 616 10.01 -14.71 12.58
N GLY A 617 9.74 -15.87 11.98
CA GLY A 617 8.77 -16.80 12.53
C GLY A 617 8.11 -17.65 11.45
N ALA A 618 6.82 -17.93 11.65
CA ALA A 618 6.04 -18.77 10.76
C ALA A 618 4.72 -18.09 10.37
N ARG A 619 4.32 -18.24 9.11
CA ARG A 619 3.04 -17.77 8.58
C ARG A 619 2.40 -18.90 7.76
N LEU A 620 1.20 -19.29 8.14
CA LEU A 620 0.36 -20.24 7.42
C LEU A 620 -0.82 -19.49 6.82
N ASP A 621 -0.88 -19.39 5.50
CA ASP A 621 -1.99 -18.82 4.76
C ASP A 621 -2.82 -19.94 4.14
N ALA A 622 -4.14 -19.89 4.31
CA ALA A 622 -5.10 -20.78 3.69
C ALA A 622 -6.14 -19.95 2.95
N VAL A 623 -6.38 -20.27 1.68
CA VAL A 623 -7.43 -19.65 0.88
C VAL A 623 -8.33 -20.76 0.36
N ALA A 624 -9.63 -20.61 0.55
CA ALA A 624 -10.64 -21.50 0.03
C ALA A 624 -11.79 -20.69 -0.56
N ARG A 625 -12.21 -21.08 -1.77
CA ARG A 625 -13.39 -20.53 -2.43
C ARG A 625 -14.40 -21.65 -2.71
N PHE A 626 -15.66 -21.38 -2.40
CA PHE A 626 -16.81 -22.27 -2.50
C PHE A 626 -17.86 -21.68 -3.43
#